data_AF-A0A199XSS2-F1
#
_entry.id   AF-A0A199XSS2-F1
#
_cell.length_a   1.000
_cell.length_b   1.000
_cell.length_c   1.000
_cell.angle_alpha   90.00
_cell.angle_beta   90.00
_cell.angle_gamma   90.00
#
_symmetry.space_group_name_H-M   'P 1'
#
loop_
_entity.id
_entity.type
_entity.pdbx_description
1 polymer ?
#
loop_
_entity_poly.entity_id
_entity_poly.type
_entity_poly.pdbx_seq_one_letter_code
_entity_poly.pdbx_strand_id
1 'polypeptide(L)'
;MPNKIALTELEIDRIIEMAWEDRTTFEAIQLQFGLKEQEVIDLMRAEMKPSSFRLWRARVQGRKTKHEKLRNFTEGRFKCTLQRQITHNKISKR
;
A
#
# COMPACT_ATOMS: atom_id res chain seq x y z
N MET A 1 -9.66 -22.06 -12.06
CA MET A 1 -10.30 -21.04 -11.21
C MET A 1 -9.21 -20.29 -10.50
N PRO A 2 -9.01 -18.98 -10.72
CA PRO A 2 -7.89 -18.27 -10.10
C PRO A 2 -8.08 -18.28 -8.59
N ASN A 3 -6.98 -18.58 -7.91
CA ASN A 3 -6.85 -18.85 -6.50
C ASN A 3 -7.54 -17.75 -5.68
N LYS A 4 -8.65 -18.08 -4.99
CA LYS A 4 -9.30 -17.16 -4.05
C LYS A 4 -8.33 -17.03 -2.89
N ILE A 5 -7.57 -15.94 -2.88
CA ILE A 5 -6.61 -15.62 -1.83
C ILE A 5 -7.40 -15.67 -0.53
N ALA A 6 -7.09 -16.63 0.35
CA ALA A 6 -7.75 -16.79 1.64
C ALA A 6 -7.28 -15.68 2.58
N LEU A 7 -7.58 -14.44 2.23
CA LEU A 7 -7.39 -13.27 3.08
C LEU A 7 -8.54 -13.27 4.08
N THR A 8 -8.19 -13.14 5.35
CA THR A 8 -9.17 -12.85 6.39
C THR A 8 -9.74 -11.45 6.18
N GLU A 9 -10.96 -11.19 6.64
CA GLU A 9 -11.58 -9.85 6.55
C GLU A 9 -10.66 -8.77 7.16
N LEU A 10 -9.97 -9.10 8.26
CA LEU A 10 -8.96 -8.24 8.89
C LEU A 10 -7.77 -7.90 7.98
N GLU A 11 -7.33 -8.86 7.15
CA GLU A 11 -6.24 -8.61 6.19
C GLU A 11 -6.73 -7.74 5.04
N ILE A 12 -7.96 -7.94 4.56
CA ILE A 12 -8.57 -7.11 3.52
C ILE A 12 -8.69 -5.66 4.01
N ASP A 13 -9.26 -5.44 5.20
CA ASP A 13 -9.36 -4.13 5.81
C ASP A 13 -7.99 -3.47 5.94
N ARG A 14 -6.98 -4.23 6.39
CA ARG A 14 -5.62 -3.74 6.53
C ARG A 14 -4.96 -3.38 5.19
N ILE A 15 -5.21 -4.16 4.14
CA ILE A 15 -4.73 -3.86 2.79
C ILE A 15 -5.40 -2.59 2.26
N ILE A 16 -6.71 -2.41 2.50
CA ILE A 16 -7.45 -1.19 2.12
C ILE A 16 -6.89 0.02 2.85
N GLU A 17 -6.67 -0.07 4.17
CA GLU A 17 -6.02 0.99 4.96
C GLU A 17 -4.64 1.34 4.38
N MET A 18 -3.81 0.33 4.15
CA MET A 18 -2.46 0.51 3.60
C MET A 18 -2.48 1.08 2.19
N ALA A 19 -3.43 0.69 1.35
CA ALA A 19 -3.57 1.20 0.00
C ALA A 19 -4.09 2.65 -0.04
N TRP A 20 -4.87 3.06 0.97
CA TRP A 20 -5.31 4.46 1.15
C TRP A 20 -4.22 5.36 1.73
N GLU A 21 -3.27 4.83 2.50
CA GLU A 21 -2.15 5.61 3.04
C GLU A 21 -1.19 6.09 1.94
N ASP A 22 -0.97 7.40 1.87
CA ASP A 22 -0.10 7.98 0.84
C ASP A 22 1.39 7.58 0.97
N ARG A 23 1.78 7.00 2.10
CA ARG A 23 3.16 6.65 2.43
C ARG A 23 3.49 5.17 2.25
N THR A 24 2.51 4.33 1.97
CA THR A 24 2.72 2.90 1.77
C THR A 24 2.97 2.63 0.29
N THR A 25 4.08 1.97 0.00
CA THR A 25 4.39 1.52 -1.37
C THR A 25 3.70 0.19 -1.63
N PHE A 26 3.37 -0.09 -2.90
CA PHE A 26 2.88 -1.41 -3.30
C PHE A 26 3.87 -2.53 -2.95
N GLU A 27 5.18 -2.25 -2.96
CA GLU A 27 6.22 -3.18 -2.51
C GLU A 27 6.06 -3.54 -1.02
N ALA A 28 5.70 -2.58 -0.16
CA ALA A 28 5.45 -2.87 1.25
C ALA A 28 4.22 -3.76 1.46
N ILE A 29 3.17 -3.59 0.62
CA ILE A 29 1.99 -4.48 0.62
C ILE A 29 2.40 -5.88 0.14
N GLN A 30 3.20 -5.95 -0.93
CA GLN A 30 3.72 -7.21 -1.46
C GLN A 30 4.59 -7.96 -0.45
N LEU A 31 5.45 -7.26 0.29
CA LEU A 31 6.30 -7.89 1.30
C LEU A 31 5.50 -8.45 2.48
N GLN A 32 4.40 -7.81 2.86
CA GLN A 32 3.61 -8.23 4.03
C GLN A 32 2.53 -9.26 3.71
N PHE A 33 1.87 -9.11 2.56
CA PHE A 33 0.70 -9.90 2.16
C PHE A 33 0.95 -10.77 0.92
N GLY A 34 2.12 -10.64 0.26
CA GLY A 34 2.43 -11.38 -0.96
C GLY A 34 1.71 -10.86 -2.21
N LEU A 35 0.91 -9.80 -2.10
CA LEU A 35 0.07 -9.30 -3.18
C LEU A 35 0.84 -8.39 -4.14
N LYS A 36 0.71 -8.67 -5.44
CA LYS A 36 1.22 -7.77 -6.49
C LYS A 36 0.33 -6.52 -6.58
N GLU A 37 0.89 -5.46 -7.16
CA GLU A 37 0.15 -4.21 -7.41
C GLU A 37 -1.17 -4.44 -8.15
N GLN A 38 -1.18 -5.31 -9.16
CA GLN A 38 -2.39 -5.64 -9.91
C GLN A 38 -3.46 -6.29 -9.03
N GLU A 39 -3.07 -7.21 -8.15
CA GLU A 39 -3.99 -7.89 -7.24
C GLU A 39 -4.58 -6.91 -6.22
N VAL A 40 -3.78 -5.96 -5.72
CA VAL A 40 -4.29 -4.88 -4.84
C VAL A 40 -5.27 -3.98 -5.57
N ILE A 41 -5.01 -3.64 -6.84
CA ILE A 41 -5.93 -2.82 -7.65
C ILE A 41 -7.26 -3.55 -7.86
N ASP A 42 -7.20 -4.85 -8.14
CA ASP A 42 -8.39 -5.67 -8.35
C ASP A 42 -9.19 -5.85 -7.05
N LEU A 43 -8.50 -6.03 -5.92
CA LEU A 43 -9.09 -6.08 -4.57
C LEU A 43 -9.78 -4.75 -4.23
N MET A 44 -9.10 -3.62 -4.43
CA MET A 44 -9.66 -2.28 -4.21
C MET A 44 -10.86 -1.99 -5.12
N ARG A 45 -10.87 -2.52 -6.35
CA ARG A 45 -12.00 -2.38 -7.26
C ARG A 45 -13.22 -3.20 -6.81
N ALA A 46 -13.01 -4.37 -6.22
CA ALA A 46 -14.07 -5.24 -5.73
C ALA A 46 -14.71 -4.70 -4.44
N GLU A 47 -13.90 -4.17 -3.52
CA GLU A 47 -14.35 -3.75 -2.19
C GLU A 47 -14.94 -2.33 -2.17
N MET A 48 -14.55 -1.46 -3.11
CA MET A 48 -14.91 -0.05 -3.06
C MET A 48 -15.97 0.34 -4.09
N LYS A 49 -16.73 1.39 -3.76
CA LYS A 49 -17.60 2.06 -4.73
C LYS A 49 -16.77 2.60 -5.91
N PRO A 50 -17.29 2.54 -7.15
CA PRO A 50 -16.58 3.02 -8.34
C PRO A 50 -16.12 4.49 -8.25
N SER A 51 -16.88 5.36 -7.57
CA SER A 51 -16.51 6.76 -7.34
C SER A 51 -15.27 6.90 -6.44
N SER A 52 -15.23 6.19 -5.32
CA SER A 52 -14.08 6.15 -4.41
C SER A 52 -12.86 5.53 -5.08
N PHE A 53 -13.05 4.48 -5.88
CA PHE A 53 -11.96 3.85 -6.64
C PHE A 53 -11.31 4.83 -7.64
N ARG A 54 -12.11 5.62 -8.37
CA ARG A 54 -11.58 6.65 -9.29
C ARG A 54 -10.75 7.71 -8.56
N LEU A 55 -11.21 8.17 -7.39
CA LEU A 55 -10.47 9.13 -6.57
C LEU A 55 -9.14 8.56 -6.07
N TRP A 56 -9.16 7.32 -5.56
CA TRP A 56 -7.95 6.62 -5.16
C TRP A 56 -6.99 6.41 -6.35
N ARG A 57 -7.52 5.98 -7.50
CA ARG A 57 -6.72 5.75 -8.70
C ARG A 57 -6.06 7.03 -9.20
N ALA A 58 -6.76 8.16 -9.18
CA ALA A 58 -6.17 9.46 -9.52
C ALA A 58 -5.00 9.83 -8.58
N ARG A 59 -5.12 9.55 -7.27
CA ARG A 59 -4.04 9.77 -6.29
C ARG A 59 -2.84 8.86 -6.53
N VAL A 60 -3.08 7.59 -6.84
CA VAL A 60 -2.04 6.58 -7.07
C VAL A 60 -1.34 6.79 -8.41
N GLN A 61 -2.08 7.11 -9.47
CA GLN A 61 -1.57 7.27 -10.84
C GLN A 61 -0.67 8.53 -10.99
N GLY A 62 -0.85 9.54 -10.14
CA GLY A 62 -0.01 10.75 -10.12
C GLY A 62 1.41 10.58 -9.56
N ARG A 63 1.76 9.40 -9.02
CA ARG A 63 3.05 9.19 -8.33
C ARG A 63 4.17 8.81 -9.31
N LYS A 64 4.75 9.83 -9.96
CA LYS A 64 5.98 9.72 -10.78
C LYS A 64 7.26 9.42 -9.96
N THR A 65 7.18 9.38 -8.63
CA THR A 65 8.33 9.18 -7.72
C THR A 65 8.54 7.72 -7.30
N LYS A 66 8.09 6.76 -8.14
CA LYS A 66 8.10 5.31 -7.87
C LYS A 66 9.30 4.55 -8.49
N HIS A 67 10.40 5.25 -8.74
CA HIS A 67 11.69 4.59 -8.97
C HIS A 67 12.63 5.00 -7.85
N GLU A 68 12.93 4.05 -6.97
CA GLU A 68 13.98 4.16 -5.95
C GLU A 68 15.32 4.62 -6.56
N LYS A 69 15.55 4.32 -7.85
CA LYS A 69 16.69 4.77 -8.67
C LYS A 69 16.81 6.29 -8.89
N LEU A 70 15.77 7.09 -8.67
CA LEU A 70 15.83 8.56 -8.83
C LEU A 70 15.93 9.32 -7.49
N ARG A 71 15.94 8.61 -6.36
CA ARG A 71 16.20 9.22 -5.06
C ARG A 71 17.71 9.29 -4.84
N ASN A 72 18.31 10.44 -5.16
CA ASN A 72 19.61 10.78 -4.61
C ASN A 72 19.50 10.74 -3.08
N PHE A 73 20.13 9.74 -2.48
CA PHE A 73 20.26 9.58 -1.04
C PHE A 73 21.12 10.72 -0.50
N THR A 74 20.49 11.85 -0.23
CA THR A 74 21.13 12.96 0.48
C THR A 74 20.09 13.46 1.48
N GLU A 75 20.32 13.05 2.72
CA GLU A 75 19.76 13.62 3.94
C GLU A 75 18.33 13.19 4.32
N GLY A 76 18.30 12.29 5.30
CA GLY A 76 17.42 12.40 6.47
C GLY A 76 15.95 12.64 6.16
N ARG A 77 15.18 11.55 6.07
CA ARG A 77 13.72 11.61 6.15
C ARG A 77 13.34 12.48 7.36
N PHE A 78 12.72 13.65 7.14
CA PHE A 78 12.14 14.44 8.22
C PHE A 78 11.17 13.53 8.99
N LYS A 79 11.60 13.08 10.17
CA LYS A 79 10.77 12.36 11.13
C LYS A 79 10.30 13.40 12.13
N CYS A 80 9.05 13.85 12.01
CA CYS A 80 8.49 14.63 13.10
C CYS A 80 8.40 13.74 14.34
N THR A 81 8.63 14.30 15.52
CA THR A 81 8.59 13.55 16.79
C THR A 81 7.22 12.89 17.03
N LEU A 82 6.16 13.45 16.44
CA LEU A 82 4.78 12.94 16.48
C LEU A 82 4.49 11.86 15.43
N GLN A 83 5.46 11.48 14.59
CA GLN A 83 5.26 10.47 13.56
C GLN A 83 5.07 9.10 14.22
N ARG A 84 3.81 8.68 14.36
CA ARG A 84 3.42 7.38 14.92
C ARG A 84 3.98 6.26 14.05
N GLN A 85 4.59 5.27 14.70
CA GLN A 85 5.03 4.04 14.07
C GLN A 85 3.79 3.24 13.64
N ILE A 86 3.81 2.67 12.43
CA ILE A 86 2.70 1.85 11.95
C ILE A 86 2.76 0.51 12.69
N THR A 87 1.91 0.33 13.71
CA THR A 87 1.97 -0.77 14.69
C THR A 87 1.44 -2.12 14.18
N HIS A 88 0.72 -2.13 13.05
CA HIS A 88 0.06 -3.33 12.52
C HIS A 88 0.74 -3.90 11.27
N ASN A 89 1.97 -3.48 10.97
CA ASN A 89 2.73 -4.11 9.89
C ASN A 89 3.41 -5.39 10.40
N LYS A 90 3.39 -6.46 9.62
CA LYS A 90 4.25 -7.63 9.85
C LYS A 90 5.69 -7.16 9.78
N ILE A 91 6.32 -6.94 10.94
CA ILE A 91 7.73 -6.55 11.03
C ILE A 91 8.53 -7.75 10.53
N SER A 92 9.12 -7.62 9.34
CA SER A 92 10.25 -8.46 8.93
C SER A 92 11.33 -8.25 9.98
N LYS A 93 11.59 -9.26 10.80
CA LYS A 93 12.66 -9.25 11.79
C LYS A 93 13.97 -8.78 11.12
N ARG A 94 14.71 -7.91 11.79
CA ARG A 94 16.14 -7.72 11.58
C ARG A 94 16.86 -8.46 12.70
#